data_AF-A0AAJ0MIX2-F1
#
_entry.id   AF-A0AAJ0MIX2-F1
#
_cell.length_a   1.000
_cell.length_b   1.000
_cell.length_c   1.000
_cell.angle_alpha   90.00
_cell.angle_beta   90.00
_cell.angle_gamma   90.00
#
_symmetry.space_group_name_H-M   'P 1'
#
loop_
_entity.id
_entity.type
_entity.pdbx_description
1 polymer ?
#
loop_
_entity_poly.entity_id
_entity_poly.type
_entity_poly.pdbx_seq_one_letter_code
_entity_poly.pdbx_strand_id
1 'polypeptide(L)'
;MEPFTILLLFHLLICKPCKQAIPVDEITTHLRTTHKSLPVSKRVDIIRACKSSTALWNNQQELKNFTIPIQPIPAIDLLQAPLLNGLKCNSCSYVIHNIQTMQTHCYTMHNWVNPNKKGHQVKGSQPFNMPWRSGVPCQQFFQSQHGSALFEVILPSSVHTAVIQQQPNQDKRLISSFNLKYSQLQHHITTILENKEKLAPSPWLNHTG
;
A
#
# COMPACT_ATOMS: atom_id res chain seq x y z
N MET A 1 18.94 10.13 -7.22
CA MET A 1 18.62 8.84 -6.57
C MET A 1 17.88 7.87 -7.49
N GLU A 2 17.76 8.13 -8.81
CA GLU A 2 17.13 7.18 -9.74
C GLU A 2 17.76 5.78 -9.63
N PRO A 3 16.98 4.69 -9.56
CA PRO A 3 15.53 4.59 -9.84
C PRO A 3 14.60 4.77 -8.64
N PHE A 4 15.08 5.31 -7.51
CA PHE A 4 14.30 5.40 -6.28
C PHE A 4 13.68 6.78 -6.04
N THR A 5 12.59 6.78 -5.28
CA THR A 5 11.95 7.98 -4.71
C THR A 5 11.52 7.71 -3.27
N ILE A 6 11.38 8.76 -2.46
CA ILE A 6 10.96 8.62 -1.06
C ILE A 6 9.47 8.91 -0.96
N LEU A 7 8.71 7.95 -0.47
CA LEU A 7 7.33 8.13 -0.07
C LEU A 7 7.30 8.70 1.36
N LEU A 8 7.34 10.04 1.45
CA LEU A 8 7.55 10.77 2.71
C LEU A 8 6.51 10.47 3.78
N LEU A 9 5.25 10.19 3.42
CA LEU A 9 4.19 9.90 4.38
C LEU A 9 4.47 8.65 5.22
N PHE A 10 5.15 7.66 4.63
CA PHE A 10 5.49 6.39 5.28
C PHE A 10 6.99 6.23 5.53
N HIS A 11 7.79 7.23 5.12
CA HIS A 11 9.24 7.19 5.13
C HIS A 11 9.82 5.95 4.44
N LEU A 12 9.25 5.60 3.29
CA LEU A 12 9.64 4.41 2.52
C LEU A 12 10.41 4.80 1.27
N LEU A 13 11.44 4.02 0.94
CA LEU A 13 12.15 4.14 -0.33
C LEU A 13 11.45 3.26 -1.38
N ILE A 14 10.86 3.88 -2.39
CA ILE A 14 10.14 3.18 -3.46
C ILE A 14 11.01 3.06 -4.70
N CYS A 15 11.15 1.85 -5.23
CA CYS A 15 11.76 1.62 -6.54
C CYS A 15 10.72 1.90 -7.64
N LYS A 16 10.94 2.92 -8.48
CA LYS A 16 9.95 3.35 -9.48
C LYS A 16 9.62 2.27 -10.53
N PRO A 17 10.60 1.52 -11.10
CA PRO A 17 10.30 0.46 -12.06
C PRO A 17 9.63 -0.75 -11.42
N CYS A 18 10.04 -1.10 -10.20
CA CYS A 18 9.51 -2.28 -9.50
C CYS A 18 8.19 -2.01 -8.77
N LYS A 19 7.85 -0.74 -8.58
CA LYS A 19 6.63 -0.26 -7.93
C LYS A 19 6.43 -0.84 -6.52
N GLN A 20 7.51 -0.90 -5.75
CA GLN A 20 7.51 -1.45 -4.38
C GLN A 20 8.52 -0.73 -3.48
N ALA A 21 8.25 -0.77 -2.18
CA ALA A 21 9.15 -0.30 -1.15
C ALA A 21 10.32 -1.26 -0.95
N ILE A 22 11.51 -0.71 -0.73
CA ILE A 22 12.76 -1.44 -0.51
C ILE A 22 13.39 -0.89 0.78
N PRO A 23 13.66 -1.72 1.80
CA PRO A 23 14.42 -1.30 2.98
C PRO A 23 15.82 -0.81 2.59
N VAL A 24 16.36 0.16 3.33
CA VAL A 24 17.65 0.79 2.98
C VAL A 24 18.79 -0.23 2.89
N ASP A 25 18.82 -1.22 3.77
CA ASP A 25 19.87 -2.25 3.79
C ASP A 25 19.74 -3.25 2.62
N GLU A 26 18.57 -3.34 2.00
CA GLU A 26 18.28 -4.24 0.88
C GLU A 26 18.55 -3.62 -0.48
N ILE A 27 18.81 -2.29 -0.57
CA ILE A 27 19.07 -1.58 -1.83
C ILE A 27 20.18 -2.24 -2.64
N THR A 28 21.29 -2.61 -1.99
CA THR A 28 22.44 -3.23 -2.64
C THR A 28 22.04 -4.55 -3.32
N THR A 29 21.31 -5.40 -2.60
CA THR A 29 20.84 -6.68 -3.12
C THR A 29 19.82 -6.46 -4.22
N HIS A 30 18.85 -5.55 -4.02
CA HIS A 30 17.82 -5.22 -4.99
C HIS A 30 18.41 -4.72 -6.32
N LEU A 31 19.35 -3.77 -6.30
CA LEU A 31 20.00 -3.26 -7.50
C LEU A 31 20.80 -4.36 -8.21
N ARG A 32 21.46 -5.25 -7.45
CA ARG A 32 22.25 -6.36 -8.02
C ARG A 32 21.39 -7.41 -8.69
N THR A 33 20.22 -7.73 -8.15
CA THR A 33 19.36 -8.80 -8.66
C THR A 33 18.38 -8.31 -9.73
N THR A 34 17.81 -7.12 -9.54
CA THR A 34 16.68 -6.61 -10.32
C THR A 34 17.09 -5.55 -11.34
N HIS A 35 18.17 -4.80 -11.07
CA HIS A 35 18.70 -3.75 -11.95
C HIS A 35 20.11 -4.07 -12.47
N LYS A 36 20.29 -5.29 -12.99
CA LYS A 36 21.57 -5.81 -13.48
C LYS A 36 22.21 -4.97 -14.59
N SER A 37 21.41 -4.22 -15.36
CA SER A 37 21.88 -3.34 -16.43
C SER A 37 22.53 -2.05 -15.92
N LEU A 38 22.31 -1.65 -14.66
CA LEU A 38 22.92 -0.44 -14.11
C LEU A 38 24.42 -0.68 -13.86
N PRO A 39 25.32 0.23 -14.33
CA PRO A 39 26.74 0.15 -14.03
C PRO A 39 27.03 0.15 -12.53
N VAL A 40 28.10 -0.54 -12.11
CA VAL A 40 28.48 -0.65 -10.69
C VAL A 40 28.73 0.72 -10.06
N SER A 41 29.42 1.63 -10.75
CA SER A 41 29.67 3.01 -10.28
C SER A 41 28.36 3.73 -9.95
N LYS A 42 27.39 3.69 -10.87
CA LYS A 42 26.06 4.27 -10.64
C LYS A 42 25.35 3.64 -9.44
N ARG A 43 25.43 2.31 -9.26
CA ARG A 43 24.83 1.66 -8.08
C ARG A 43 25.43 2.16 -6.78
N VAL A 44 26.75 2.35 -6.73
CA VAL A 44 27.44 2.90 -5.55
C VAL A 44 26.94 4.30 -5.22
N ASP A 45 26.81 5.17 -6.23
CA ASP A 45 26.31 6.54 -6.02
C ASP A 45 24.85 6.56 -5.56
N ILE A 46 24.00 5.69 -6.12
CA ILE A 46 22.60 5.53 -5.69
C ILE A 46 22.53 5.06 -4.24
N ILE A 47 23.29 4.02 -3.87
CA ILE A 47 23.34 3.50 -2.51
C ILE A 47 23.77 4.60 -1.54
N ARG A 48 24.81 5.36 -1.87
CA ARG A 48 25.29 6.47 -1.05
C ARG A 48 24.20 7.51 -0.83
N ALA A 49 23.54 7.95 -1.90
CA ALA A 49 22.49 8.96 -1.82
C ALA A 49 21.23 8.49 -1.06
N CYS A 50 20.86 7.21 -1.18
CA CYS A 50 19.73 6.67 -0.42
C CYS A 50 20.07 6.52 1.07
N LYS A 51 21.28 6.06 1.41
CA LYS A 51 21.74 5.91 2.80
C LYS A 51 21.96 7.23 3.52
N SER A 52 22.21 8.33 2.81
CA SER A 52 22.29 9.66 3.41
C SER A 52 20.92 10.26 3.76
N SER A 53 19.82 9.64 3.31
CA SER A 53 18.48 10.11 3.64
C SER A 53 18.10 9.66 5.05
N THR A 54 17.87 10.61 5.95
CA THR A 54 17.46 10.34 7.33
C THR A 54 15.99 9.90 7.39
N ALA A 55 15.62 9.17 8.45
CA ALA A 55 14.26 8.71 8.77
C ALA A 55 13.67 7.59 7.89
N LEU A 56 14.44 6.93 7.01
CA LEU A 56 13.98 5.75 6.28
C LEU A 56 14.04 4.47 7.12
N TRP A 57 13.15 3.52 6.83
CA TRP A 57 13.18 2.18 7.42
C TRP A 57 14.35 1.36 6.85
N ASN A 58 15.25 0.90 7.72
CA ASN A 58 16.51 0.31 7.27
C ASN A 58 16.40 -1.17 6.97
N ASN A 59 15.81 -1.92 7.88
CA ASN A 59 15.83 -3.38 7.86
C ASN A 59 14.51 -4.02 8.33
N GLN A 60 14.43 -5.33 8.17
CA GLN A 60 13.28 -6.14 8.53
C GLN A 60 12.95 -6.16 10.02
N GLN A 61 13.92 -5.90 10.91
CA GLN A 61 13.67 -5.82 12.35
C GLN A 61 12.93 -4.53 12.70
N GLU A 62 13.35 -3.39 12.13
CA GLU A 62 12.66 -2.11 12.28
C GLU A 62 11.25 -2.16 11.68
N LEU A 63 11.09 -2.85 10.53
CA LEU A 63 9.79 -3.04 9.89
C LEU A 63 8.78 -3.84 10.70
N LYS A 64 9.18 -4.53 11.78
CA LYS A 64 8.22 -5.14 12.71
C LYS A 64 7.33 -4.09 13.40
N ASN A 65 7.84 -2.87 13.55
CA ASN A 65 7.13 -1.74 14.15
C ASN A 65 6.44 -0.87 13.09
N PHE A 66 6.61 -1.18 11.81
CA PHE A 66 5.94 -0.47 10.73
C PHE A 66 4.45 -0.76 10.75
N THR A 67 3.65 0.30 10.78
CA THR A 67 2.19 0.20 10.78
C THR A 67 1.65 0.53 9.39
N ILE A 68 0.82 -0.38 8.87
CA ILE A 68 0.06 -0.11 7.64
C ILE A 68 -1.14 0.79 7.94
N PRO A 69 -1.66 1.51 6.93
CA PRO A 69 -2.90 2.28 7.06
C PRO A 69 -4.05 1.41 7.57
N ILE A 70 -4.65 1.85 8.69
CA ILE A 70 -5.85 1.22 9.28
C ILE A 70 -7.10 1.65 8.50
N GLN A 71 -7.12 2.92 8.09
CA GLN A 71 -8.19 3.50 7.29
C GLN A 71 -7.85 3.42 5.79
N PRO A 72 -8.86 3.32 4.92
CA PRO A 72 -8.65 3.38 3.47
C PRO A 72 -7.95 4.68 3.08
N ILE A 73 -6.89 4.56 2.28
CA ILE A 73 -6.18 5.71 1.71
C ILE A 73 -6.28 5.70 0.19
N PRO A 74 -6.10 6.84 -0.50
CA PRO A 74 -5.95 6.85 -1.95
C PRO A 74 -4.91 5.83 -2.43
N ALA A 75 -5.21 5.15 -3.54
CA ALA A 75 -4.23 4.31 -4.20
C ALA A 75 -2.95 5.12 -4.49
N ILE A 76 -1.81 4.51 -4.21
CA ILE A 76 -0.49 5.12 -4.34
C ILE A 76 0.09 4.74 -5.69
N ASP A 77 0.22 5.71 -6.60
CA ASP A 77 0.68 5.50 -7.98
C ASP A 77 2.14 5.01 -8.09
N LEU A 78 2.92 5.26 -7.03
CA LEU A 78 4.30 4.76 -6.92
C LEU A 78 4.36 3.25 -6.62
N LEU A 79 3.27 2.64 -6.16
CA LEU A 79 3.17 1.22 -5.87
C LEU A 79 2.52 0.45 -7.03
N GLN A 80 2.54 -0.89 -6.93
CA GLN A 80 1.85 -1.75 -7.90
C GLN A 80 0.37 -1.41 -7.96
N ALA A 81 -0.25 -1.61 -9.12
CA ALA A 81 -1.67 -1.36 -9.31
C ALA A 81 -2.50 -2.10 -8.24
N PRO A 82 -3.59 -1.50 -7.72
CA PRO A 82 -4.41 -2.13 -6.71
C PRO A 82 -4.98 -3.48 -7.15
N LEU A 83 -4.91 -4.46 -6.26
CA LEU A 83 -5.62 -5.73 -6.40
C LEU A 83 -7.10 -5.50 -6.08
N LEU A 84 -7.99 -5.92 -6.98
CA LEU A 84 -9.43 -5.64 -6.86
C LEU A 84 -10.21 -6.74 -6.12
N ASN A 85 -9.58 -7.88 -5.88
CA ASN A 85 -10.19 -9.06 -5.26
C ASN A 85 -9.84 -9.21 -3.78
N GLY A 86 -9.50 -8.11 -3.09
CA GLY A 86 -9.20 -8.15 -1.67
C GLY A 86 -10.42 -8.53 -0.82
N LEU A 87 -10.14 -9.18 0.30
CA LEU A 87 -11.06 -9.51 1.37
C LEU A 87 -10.65 -8.66 2.59
N LYS A 88 -11.57 -7.86 3.12
CA LYS A 88 -11.34 -7.10 4.36
C LYS A 88 -12.21 -7.64 5.47
N CYS A 89 -11.59 -7.91 6.62
CA CYS A 89 -12.31 -8.26 7.83
C CYS A 89 -13.26 -7.12 8.24
N ASN A 90 -14.47 -7.44 8.67
CA ASN A 90 -15.42 -6.42 9.14
C ASN A 90 -15.10 -5.95 10.57
N SER A 91 -14.36 -6.74 11.34
CA SER A 91 -14.05 -6.49 12.75
C SER A 91 -12.69 -5.78 12.96
N CYS A 92 -11.80 -5.76 11.98
CA CYS A 92 -10.49 -5.11 12.09
C CYS A 92 -9.94 -4.65 10.73
N SER A 93 -8.74 -4.07 10.70
CA SER A 93 -8.10 -3.58 9.47
C SER A 93 -7.44 -4.66 8.61
N TYR A 94 -7.56 -5.95 8.97
CA TYR A 94 -6.91 -7.03 8.25
C TYR A 94 -7.47 -7.19 6.82
N VAL A 95 -6.57 -7.17 5.84
CA VAL A 95 -6.87 -7.37 4.41
C VAL A 95 -6.00 -8.49 3.86
N ILE A 96 -6.60 -9.39 3.09
CA ILE A 96 -5.90 -10.46 2.36
C ILE A 96 -6.67 -10.80 1.08
N HIS A 97 -6.06 -11.48 0.12
CA HIS A 97 -6.77 -11.94 -1.09
C HIS A 97 -7.19 -13.43 -1.00
N ASN A 98 -6.62 -14.19 -0.06
CA ASN A 98 -6.88 -15.63 0.08
C ASN A 98 -8.02 -15.89 1.09
N ILE A 99 -9.08 -16.57 0.64
CA ILE A 99 -10.26 -16.87 1.46
C ILE A 99 -9.93 -17.77 2.66
N GLN A 100 -9.08 -18.80 2.48
CA GLN A 100 -8.71 -19.69 3.58
C GLN A 100 -7.95 -18.94 4.67
N THR A 101 -7.03 -18.05 4.28
CA THR A 101 -6.31 -17.19 5.23
C THR A 101 -7.26 -16.24 5.96
N MET A 102 -8.23 -15.65 5.26
CA MET A 102 -9.25 -14.79 5.88
C MET A 102 -10.15 -15.57 6.85
N GLN A 103 -10.55 -16.79 6.51
CA GLN A 103 -11.32 -17.67 7.40
C GLN A 103 -10.53 -18.00 8.67
N THR A 104 -9.26 -18.40 8.52
CA THR A 104 -8.37 -18.65 9.66
C THR A 104 -8.25 -17.42 10.53
N HIS A 105 -8.02 -16.24 9.95
CA HIS A 105 -7.97 -14.98 10.69
C HIS A 105 -9.27 -14.72 11.47
N CYS A 106 -10.43 -14.84 10.84
CA CYS A 106 -11.71 -14.61 11.52
C CYS A 106 -11.96 -15.63 12.63
N TYR A 107 -11.56 -16.88 12.44
CA TYR A 107 -11.63 -17.92 13.46
C TYR A 107 -10.71 -17.61 14.65
N THR A 108 -9.43 -17.32 14.42
CA THR A 108 -8.45 -17.15 15.50
C THR A 108 -8.55 -15.81 16.21
N MET A 109 -8.87 -14.73 15.49
CA MET A 109 -8.86 -13.37 16.03
C MET A 109 -10.24 -12.91 16.50
N HIS A 110 -11.31 -13.48 15.93
CA HIS A 110 -12.68 -13.02 16.15
C HIS A 110 -13.63 -14.15 16.55
N ASN A 111 -13.12 -15.36 16.82
CA ASN A 111 -13.90 -16.53 17.21
C ASN A 111 -15.04 -16.87 16.23
N TRP A 112 -14.88 -16.51 14.95
CA TRP A 112 -15.88 -16.80 13.95
C TRP A 112 -15.90 -18.30 13.64
N VAL A 113 -17.09 -18.90 13.69
CA VAL A 113 -17.31 -20.30 13.34
C VAL A 113 -17.99 -20.39 11.99
N ASN A 114 -17.46 -21.22 11.10
CA ASN A 114 -18.05 -21.42 9.79
C ASN A 114 -19.47 -22.02 9.94
N PRO A 115 -20.52 -21.33 9.46
CA PRO A 115 -21.89 -21.83 9.56
C PRO A 115 -22.10 -23.09 8.73
N ASN A 116 -21.32 -23.29 7.67
CA ASN A 116 -21.36 -24.51 6.87
C ASN A 116 -20.48 -25.59 7.51
N LYS A 117 -21.09 -26.44 8.34
CA LYS A 117 -20.45 -27.71 8.74
C LYS A 117 -20.21 -28.56 7.48
N LYS A 118 -19.08 -29.28 7.43
CA LYS A 118 -18.81 -30.27 6.37
C LYS A 118 -20.02 -31.20 6.22
N GLY A 119 -20.65 -31.24 5.05
CA GLY A 119 -21.67 -32.23 4.69
C GLY A 119 -23.09 -31.72 4.38
N HIS A 120 -23.43 -30.44 4.59
CA HIS A 120 -24.76 -29.93 4.24
C HIS A 120 -24.68 -28.64 3.43
N GLN A 121 -24.96 -28.72 2.12
CA GLN A 121 -25.48 -27.56 1.38
C GLN A 121 -26.97 -27.45 1.70
N VAL A 122 -27.33 -26.51 2.56
CA VAL A 122 -28.75 -26.16 2.74
C VAL A 122 -29.17 -25.33 1.52
N LYS A 123 -29.84 -25.98 0.56
CA LYS A 123 -30.45 -25.30 -0.60
C LYS A 123 -31.37 -24.19 -0.09
N GLY A 124 -31.14 -22.95 -0.52
CA GLY A 124 -31.96 -21.80 -0.14
C GLY A 124 -31.45 -20.95 1.02
N SER A 125 -30.21 -21.19 1.50
CA SER A 125 -29.59 -20.31 2.50
C SER A 125 -29.43 -18.90 1.93
N GLN A 126 -29.97 -17.89 2.60
CA GLN A 126 -29.69 -16.48 2.31
C GLN A 126 -28.17 -16.24 2.29
N PRO A 127 -27.66 -15.25 1.53
CA PRO A 127 -26.24 -14.92 1.55
C PRO A 127 -25.84 -14.61 2.99
N PHE A 128 -25.13 -15.53 3.61
CA PHE A 128 -24.68 -15.38 4.99
C PHE A 128 -23.88 -14.08 5.10
N ASN A 129 -24.11 -13.34 6.18
CA ASN A 129 -23.30 -12.16 6.50
C ASN A 129 -21.89 -12.65 6.85
N MET A 130 -21.04 -12.77 5.83
CA MET A 130 -19.65 -13.18 5.98
C MET A 130 -18.95 -12.18 6.91
N PRO A 131 -18.00 -12.63 7.75
CA PRO A 131 -17.27 -11.73 8.65
C PRO A 131 -16.23 -10.86 7.93
N TRP A 132 -16.22 -10.90 6.59
CA TRP A 132 -15.43 -10.04 5.72
C TRP A 132 -16.28 -9.55 4.54
N ARG A 133 -15.87 -8.43 3.94
CA ARG A 133 -16.35 -7.99 2.64
C ARG A 133 -15.34 -8.33 1.54
N SER A 134 -15.86 -8.64 0.36
CA SER A 134 -15.08 -9.02 -0.82
C SER A 134 -15.00 -7.87 -1.82
N GLY A 135 -14.09 -7.96 -2.79
CA GLY A 135 -13.96 -6.95 -3.85
C GLY A 135 -13.31 -5.66 -3.35
N VAL A 136 -12.55 -5.72 -2.26
CA VAL A 136 -11.88 -4.56 -1.68
C VAL A 136 -10.62 -4.26 -2.48
N PRO A 137 -10.48 -3.06 -3.08
CA PRO A 137 -9.23 -2.65 -3.69
C PRO A 137 -8.14 -2.55 -2.62
N CYS A 138 -6.99 -3.18 -2.84
CA CYS A 138 -5.89 -3.15 -1.88
C CYS A 138 -4.52 -3.08 -2.54
N GLN A 139 -3.56 -2.51 -1.81
CA GLN A 139 -2.15 -2.44 -2.18
C GLN A 139 -1.29 -2.94 -1.02
N GLN A 140 -0.02 -3.19 -1.30
CA GLN A 140 1.01 -3.49 -0.31
C GLN A 140 2.23 -2.63 -0.60
N PHE A 141 2.97 -2.28 0.45
CA PHE A 141 4.23 -1.54 0.27
C PHE A 141 5.35 -2.45 -0.20
N PHE A 142 5.51 -3.61 0.45
CA PHE A 142 6.59 -4.56 0.23
C PHE A 142 6.05 -5.83 -0.43
N GLN A 143 6.79 -6.42 -1.36
CA GLN A 143 6.37 -7.65 -2.04
C GLN A 143 6.52 -8.92 -1.17
N SER A 144 7.39 -8.90 -0.17
CA SER A 144 7.61 -10.03 0.74
C SER A 144 8.10 -9.55 2.11
N GLN A 145 8.09 -10.45 3.10
CA GLN A 145 8.61 -10.25 4.47
C GLN A 145 7.76 -9.30 5.35
N HIS A 146 8.37 -8.76 6.41
CA HIS A 146 7.68 -7.85 7.32
C HIS A 146 7.25 -6.58 6.57
N GLY A 147 6.02 -6.13 6.79
CA GLY A 147 5.44 -4.99 6.06
C GLY A 147 4.74 -5.34 4.74
N SER A 148 4.77 -6.60 4.27
CA SER A 148 4.02 -7.05 3.08
C SER A 148 2.50 -7.18 3.29
N ALA A 149 1.98 -6.66 4.40
CA ALA A 149 0.55 -6.67 4.67
C ALA A 149 -0.18 -5.78 3.66
N LEU A 150 -1.30 -6.29 3.17
CA LEU A 150 -2.21 -5.53 2.31
C LEU A 150 -2.96 -4.50 3.14
N PHE A 151 -3.16 -3.33 2.57
CA PHE A 151 -4.03 -2.29 3.10
C PHE A 151 -5.06 -1.90 2.05
N GLU A 152 -6.23 -1.50 2.51
CA GLU A 152 -7.31 -1.06 1.63
C GLU A 152 -6.99 0.28 0.99
N VAL A 153 -7.34 0.40 -0.28
CA VAL A 153 -7.20 1.65 -1.03
C VAL A 153 -8.48 2.13 -1.65
N ILE A 154 -8.51 3.44 -1.84
CA ILE A 154 -9.54 4.17 -2.54
C ILE A 154 -9.09 4.35 -3.99
N LEU A 155 -9.89 3.84 -4.92
CA LEU A 155 -9.68 4.04 -6.35
C LEU A 155 -10.21 5.41 -6.80
N PRO A 156 -9.56 6.06 -7.78
CA PRO A 156 -10.13 7.23 -8.43
C PRO A 156 -11.45 6.84 -9.13
N SER A 157 -12.36 7.81 -9.19
CA SER A 157 -13.77 7.64 -9.61
C SER A 157 -13.93 7.04 -11.00
N SER A 158 -13.01 7.35 -11.93
CA SER A 158 -13.01 6.80 -13.28
C SER A 158 -12.81 5.28 -13.29
N VAL A 159 -11.89 4.79 -12.46
CA VAL A 159 -11.62 3.35 -12.28
C VAL A 159 -12.73 2.70 -11.46
N HIS A 160 -13.17 3.36 -10.39
CA HIS A 160 -14.30 2.87 -9.58
C HIS A 160 -15.59 2.71 -10.39
N THR A 161 -15.88 3.65 -11.31
CA THR A 161 -17.08 3.59 -12.18
C THR A 161 -16.98 2.44 -13.19
N ALA A 162 -15.79 2.21 -13.77
CA ALA A 162 -15.56 1.08 -14.66
C ALA A 162 -15.67 -0.28 -13.93
N VAL A 163 -15.22 -0.35 -12.67
CA VAL A 163 -15.30 -1.55 -11.82
C VAL A 163 -16.73 -1.79 -11.33
N ILE A 164 -17.46 -0.74 -10.93
CA ILE A 164 -18.87 -0.84 -10.50
C ILE A 164 -19.82 -1.18 -11.66
N GLN A 165 -19.52 -0.79 -12.91
CA GLN A 165 -20.31 -1.26 -14.06
C GLN A 165 -20.31 -2.80 -14.21
N GLN A 166 -19.39 -3.50 -13.53
CA GLN A 166 -19.33 -4.96 -13.48
C GLN A 166 -19.97 -5.57 -12.22
N GLN A 167 -20.48 -4.77 -11.27
CA GLN A 167 -21.19 -5.22 -10.07
C GLN A 167 -22.53 -4.48 -9.92
N PRO A 168 -23.69 -5.18 -10.01
CA PRO A 168 -24.97 -4.49 -10.01
C PRO A 168 -25.29 -3.99 -8.60
N ASN A 169 -25.65 -2.70 -8.55
CA ASN A 169 -26.23 -1.97 -7.41
C ASN A 169 -25.21 -1.34 -6.45
N GLN A 170 -24.93 -0.03 -6.56
CA GLN A 170 -24.69 0.90 -5.43
C GLN A 170 -24.87 2.39 -5.80
N ASP A 171 -25.13 3.19 -4.76
CA ASP A 171 -25.80 4.48 -4.71
C ASP A 171 -24.95 5.70 -5.14
N LYS A 172 -25.47 6.55 -6.03
CA LYS A 172 -24.72 7.65 -6.71
C LYS A 172 -24.19 8.75 -5.75
N ARG A 173 -24.79 8.91 -4.56
CA ARG A 173 -24.40 9.93 -3.56
C ARG A 173 -23.10 9.60 -2.82
N LEU A 174 -22.78 8.31 -2.67
CA LEU A 174 -21.52 7.88 -2.07
C LEU A 174 -20.34 8.26 -2.96
N ILE A 175 -20.51 8.17 -4.28
CA ILE A 175 -19.47 8.48 -5.28
C ILE A 175 -19.03 9.96 -5.19
N SER A 176 -19.96 10.92 -5.08
CA SER A 176 -19.60 12.34 -5.05
C SER A 176 -18.85 12.75 -3.77
N SER A 177 -19.29 12.25 -2.61
CA SER A 177 -18.60 12.52 -1.33
C SER A 177 -17.21 11.87 -1.27
N PHE A 178 -17.05 10.72 -1.92
CA PHE A 178 -15.79 10.00 -2.03
C PHE A 178 -14.78 10.72 -2.94
N ASN A 179 -15.24 11.27 -4.08
CA ASN A 179 -14.40 12.04 -5.01
C ASN A 179 -13.80 13.27 -4.34
N LEU A 180 -14.59 13.99 -3.55
CA LEU A 180 -14.13 15.18 -2.81
C LEU A 180 -13.05 14.82 -1.78
N LYS A 181 -13.24 13.73 -1.02
CA LYS A 181 -12.23 13.26 -0.06
C LYS A 181 -10.95 12.79 -0.75
N TYR A 182 -11.07 12.10 -1.89
CA TYR A 182 -9.92 11.66 -2.68
C TYR A 182 -9.11 12.84 -3.20
N SER A 183 -9.75 13.86 -3.79
CA SER A 183 -9.05 15.05 -4.28
C SER A 183 -8.38 15.83 -3.15
N GLN A 184 -9.02 15.94 -1.98
CA GLN A 184 -8.43 16.60 -0.81
C GLN A 184 -7.21 15.86 -0.29
N LEU A 185 -7.26 14.52 -0.20
CA LEU A 185 -6.12 13.72 0.26
C LEU A 185 -4.97 13.69 -0.75
N GLN A 186 -5.27 13.58 -2.04
CA GLN A 186 -4.26 13.68 -3.10
C GLN A 186 -3.58 15.04 -3.08
N HIS A 187 -4.36 16.13 -3.00
CA HIS A 187 -3.80 17.47 -2.86
C HIS A 187 -2.94 17.58 -1.60
N HIS A 188 -3.40 17.10 -0.45
CA HIS A 188 -2.62 17.12 0.79
C HIS A 188 -1.31 16.33 0.69
N ILE A 189 -1.33 15.14 0.08
CA ILE A 189 -0.12 14.35 -0.19
C ILE A 189 0.83 15.14 -1.09
N THR A 190 0.34 15.66 -2.22
CA THR A 190 1.15 16.44 -3.16
C THR A 190 1.71 17.70 -2.52
N THR A 191 0.92 18.45 -1.77
CA THR A 191 1.35 19.66 -1.06
C THR A 191 2.40 19.36 0.02
N ILE A 192 2.31 18.23 0.74
CA ILE A 192 3.36 17.80 1.66
C ILE A 192 4.65 17.47 0.91
N LEU A 193 4.54 16.80 -0.24
CA LEU A 193 5.69 16.46 -1.09
C LEU A 193 6.38 17.74 -1.62
N GLU A 194 5.61 18.70 -2.15
CA GLU A 194 6.10 19.97 -2.72
C GLU A 194 6.66 20.94 -1.66
N ASN A 195 6.03 21.02 -0.47
CA ASN A 195 6.51 21.93 0.58
C ASN A 195 7.80 21.42 1.25
N LYS A 196 8.05 20.10 1.28
CA LYS A 196 9.33 19.56 1.75
C LYS A 196 10.48 19.83 0.77
N GLU A 197 10.22 19.90 -0.54
CA GLU A 197 11.24 20.33 -1.53
C GLU A 197 11.65 21.81 -1.33
N LYS A 198 10.72 22.67 -0.90
CA LYS A 198 11.00 24.09 -0.60
C LYS A 198 11.73 24.35 0.73
N LEU A 199 11.80 23.34 1.61
CA LEU A 199 12.52 23.41 2.88
C LEU A 199 13.93 22.79 2.80
N ALA A 200 14.34 22.26 1.65
CA ALA A 200 15.75 21.98 1.41
C ALA A 200 16.51 23.32 1.39
N PRO A 201 17.58 23.49 2.20
CA PRO A 201 18.29 24.76 2.26
C PRO A 201 18.81 25.11 0.87
N SER A 202 18.42 26.30 0.41
CA SER A 202 18.88 26.88 -0.84
C SER A 202 20.42 26.83 -0.91
N PRO A 203 21.03 26.37 -2.02
CA PRO A 203 22.49 26.20 -2.16
C PRO A 203 23.35 27.46 -1.98
N TRP A 204 22.77 28.65 -1.77
CA TRP A 204 23.49 29.92 -1.66
C TRP A 204 23.87 30.31 -0.22
N LEU A 205 23.50 29.52 0.79
CA LEU A 205 23.73 29.86 2.22
C LEU A 205 25.09 29.40 2.80
N ASN A 206 26.05 28.93 1.99
CA ASN A 206 27.37 28.46 2.46
C ASN A 206 28.54 29.41 2.11
N HIS A 207 28.31 30.72 2.05
CA HIS A 207 29.39 31.71 1.95
C HIS A 207 29.15 32.88 2.90
N THR A 208 29.46 32.70 4.19
CA THR A 208 29.95 33.76 5.10
C THR A 208 30.33 33.11 6.43
N GLY A 209 31.60 33.25 6.85
CA GLY A 209 32.09 32.93 8.19
C GLY A 209 33.32 32.04 8.19
#